data_AF-U4L578-F1
#
_entry.id   AF-U4L578-F1
#
_cell.length_a   1.000
_cell.length_b   1.000
_cell.length_c   1.000
_cell.angle_alpha   90.00
_cell.angle_beta   90.00
_cell.angle_gamma   90.00
#
_symmetry.space_group_name_H-M   'P 1'
#
loop_
_entity.id
_entity.type
_entity.pdbx_description
1 polymer ?
#
loop_
_entity_poly.entity_id
_entity_poly.type
_entity_poly.pdbx_seq_one_letter_code
_entity_poly.pdbx_strand_id
1 'polypeptide(L)'
;MEKRIQKFQEENKQRHEELVAVFNLPRSTPDMEIQQLKEQKEDLTKELKMLRKENTGLQNELDKVGQDGPTKDMAKLLKRYYEMEDQFAQMKKEIKQDVKNVLAEKEKKTVQQVQGHLVENGKKMQKHVEKRLGETENHVQQQVEKSLGENEDHVQKQLEERLTENEKQIQQLLGMEERIVEHNQKIQEQLDDCLEDNVKEMQEHEKEVQQEVNERLEENEKKVQEQADSILASASLMKQAAHKALDTHTILLGEAINKQGYFTRMINFKNLIKSVWGLDLQLHNLDSYSYKINGFNSIGYNTDHYWRNHHLEFRRITITPDDNSYHKMSCNH
;
A
#
# COMPACT_ATOMS: atom_id res chain seq x y z
N MET A 1 -38.15 25.85 -14.95
CA MET A 1 -37.98 27.13 -15.67
C MET A 1 -38.37 26.99 -17.15
N GLU A 2 -37.99 25.90 -17.81
CA GLU A 2 -38.33 25.59 -19.22
C GLU A 2 -39.82 25.59 -19.57
N LYS A 3 -40.70 25.06 -18.69
CA LYS A 3 -42.15 25.07 -18.93
C LYS A 3 -42.75 26.48 -19.05
N ARG A 4 -42.16 27.49 -18.39
CA ARG A 4 -42.60 28.89 -18.51
C ARG A 4 -42.12 29.52 -19.82
N ILE A 5 -40.93 29.12 -20.28
CA ILE A 5 -40.35 29.60 -21.54
C ILE A 5 -41.16 29.07 -22.73
N GLN A 6 -41.53 27.79 -22.73
CA GLN A 6 -42.40 27.21 -23.77
C GLN A 6 -43.77 27.88 -23.81
N LYS A 7 -44.37 28.19 -22.64
CA LYS A 7 -45.66 28.88 -22.58
C LYS A 7 -45.59 30.27 -23.21
N PHE A 8 -44.53 31.04 -22.94
CA PHE A 8 -44.35 32.36 -23.55
C PHE A 8 -44.08 32.31 -25.06
N GLN A 9 -43.39 31.27 -25.54
CA GLN A 9 -43.16 31.09 -26.97
C GLN A 9 -44.46 30.79 -27.72
N GLU A 10 -45.34 29.96 -27.14
CA GLU A 10 -46.64 29.65 -27.72
C GLU A 10 -47.56 30.89 -27.73
N GLU A 11 -47.62 31.64 -26.61
CA GLU A 11 -48.41 32.88 -26.53
C GLU A 11 -47.94 33.94 -27.54
N ASN A 12 -46.62 34.05 -27.79
CA ASN A 12 -46.09 34.98 -28.79
C ASN A 12 -46.42 34.54 -30.21
N LYS A 13 -46.36 33.23 -30.51
CA LYS A 13 -46.74 32.70 -31.81
C LYS A 13 -48.22 32.97 -32.09
N GLN A 14 -49.08 32.73 -31.10
CA GLN A 14 -50.51 32.98 -31.18
C GLN A 14 -50.84 34.45 -31.42
N ARG A 15 -50.20 35.37 -30.68
CA ARG A 15 -50.35 36.82 -30.93
C ARG A 15 -49.85 37.24 -32.30
N HIS A 16 -48.80 36.61 -32.82
CA HIS A 16 -48.29 36.94 -34.15
C HIS A 16 -49.26 36.50 -35.24
N GLU A 17 -49.86 35.31 -35.11
CA GLU A 17 -50.91 34.83 -36.01
C GLU A 17 -52.17 35.71 -35.95
N GLU A 18 -52.58 36.15 -34.76
CA GLU A 18 -53.67 37.13 -34.59
C GLU A 18 -53.37 38.48 -35.25
N LEU A 19 -52.13 38.98 -35.12
CA LEU A 19 -51.74 40.26 -35.70
C LEU A 19 -51.69 40.21 -37.23
N VAL A 20 -51.26 39.08 -37.80
CA VAL A 20 -51.28 38.81 -39.24
C VAL A 20 -52.72 38.68 -39.75
N ALA A 21 -53.62 38.04 -38.99
CA ALA A 21 -55.04 37.97 -39.32
C ALA A 21 -55.73 39.35 -39.30
N VAL A 22 -55.36 40.22 -38.35
CA VAL A 22 -55.83 41.62 -38.29
C VAL A 22 -55.32 42.46 -39.46
N PHE A 23 -54.10 42.19 -39.95
CA PHE A 23 -53.54 42.88 -41.11
C PHE A 23 -54.15 42.43 -42.45
N ASN A 24 -54.65 41.19 -42.52
CA ASN A 24 -55.26 40.59 -43.70
C ASN A 24 -56.79 40.71 -43.76
N LEU A 25 -57.43 41.33 -42.77
CA LEU A 25 -58.82 41.75 -42.86
C LEU A 25 -58.96 42.76 -44.01
N PRO A 26 -59.90 42.57 -44.96
CA PRO A 26 -60.12 43.54 -46.02
C PRO A 26 -60.39 44.90 -45.38
N ARG A 27 -59.61 45.93 -45.73
CA ARG A 27 -59.92 47.32 -45.40
C ARG A 27 -61.23 47.68 -46.13
N SER A 28 -62.36 47.30 -45.57
CA SER A 28 -63.67 47.57 -46.13
C SER A 28 -64.00 49.04 -45.92
N THR A 29 -64.07 49.77 -47.03
CA THR A 29 -65.07 50.82 -47.29
C THR A 29 -65.03 52.20 -46.61
N PRO A 30 -63.98 52.74 -45.93
CA PRO A 30 -64.05 54.14 -45.49
C PRO A 30 -63.77 55.11 -46.64
N ASP A 31 -62.84 54.78 -47.53
CA ASP A 31 -62.35 55.71 -48.55
C ASP A 31 -63.37 55.94 -49.70
N MET A 32 -64.12 54.91 -50.10
CA MET A 32 -65.21 55.09 -51.10
C MET A 32 -66.38 55.89 -50.52
N GLU A 33 -66.76 55.67 -49.26
CA GLU A 33 -67.82 56.45 -48.60
C GLU A 33 -67.40 57.91 -48.40
N ILE A 34 -66.13 58.15 -48.00
CA ILE A 34 -65.57 59.51 -47.89
C ILE A 34 -65.55 60.21 -49.24
N GLN A 35 -65.27 59.49 -50.33
CA GLN A 35 -65.23 60.07 -51.66
C GLN A 35 -66.63 60.37 -52.22
N GLN A 36 -67.61 59.48 -52.02
CA GLN A 36 -69.02 59.73 -52.36
C GLN A 36 -69.59 60.92 -51.57
N LEU A 37 -69.29 61.02 -50.27
CA LEU A 37 -69.71 62.15 -49.44
C LEU A 37 -69.06 63.47 -49.86
N LYS A 38 -67.84 63.43 -50.40
CA LYS A 38 -67.18 64.62 -50.99
C LYS A 38 -67.89 65.09 -52.25
N GLU A 39 -68.25 64.19 -53.16
CA GLU A 39 -68.99 64.53 -54.39
C GLU A 39 -70.37 65.10 -54.05
N GLN A 40 -71.12 64.43 -53.17
CA GLN A 40 -72.44 64.94 -52.72
C GLN A 40 -72.35 66.33 -52.09
N LYS A 41 -71.30 66.59 -51.29
CA LYS A 41 -71.08 67.92 -50.70
C LYS A 41 -70.81 68.98 -51.78
N GLU A 42 -70.07 68.63 -52.83
CA GLU A 42 -69.74 69.57 -53.89
C GLU A 42 -70.97 69.93 -54.74
N ASP A 43 -71.80 68.93 -55.07
CA ASP A 43 -73.05 69.15 -55.81
C ASP A 43 -74.05 69.99 -55.01
N LEU A 44 -74.26 69.68 -53.73
CA LEU A 44 -75.09 70.50 -52.84
C LEU A 44 -74.55 71.93 -52.70
N THR A 45 -73.22 72.11 -52.74
CA THR A 45 -72.60 73.45 -52.68
C THR A 45 -72.88 74.24 -53.96
N LYS A 46 -72.86 73.59 -55.14
CA LYS A 46 -73.21 74.21 -56.42
C LYS A 46 -74.68 74.60 -56.46
N GLU A 47 -75.57 73.74 -56.01
CA GLU A 47 -77.01 73.99 -55.93
C GLU A 47 -77.33 75.16 -54.98
N LEU A 48 -76.74 75.19 -53.78
CA LEU A 48 -76.88 76.33 -52.86
C LEU A 48 -76.38 77.64 -53.47
N LYS A 49 -75.32 77.60 -54.28
CA LYS A 49 -74.79 78.80 -54.94
C LYS A 49 -75.74 79.29 -56.05
N MET A 50 -76.38 78.37 -56.79
CA MET A 50 -77.43 78.70 -57.76
C MET A 50 -78.65 79.32 -57.07
N LEU A 51 -79.17 78.68 -56.03
CA LEU A 51 -80.31 79.15 -55.27
C LEU A 51 -80.06 80.53 -54.64
N ARG A 52 -78.85 80.79 -54.11
CA ARG A 52 -78.49 82.13 -53.61
C ARG A 52 -78.52 83.18 -54.72
N LYS A 53 -78.05 82.85 -55.92
CA LYS A 53 -78.04 83.76 -57.07
C LYS A 53 -79.48 84.06 -57.53
N GLU A 54 -80.33 83.05 -57.58
CA GLU A 54 -81.75 83.19 -57.91
C GLU A 54 -82.48 84.03 -56.87
N ASN A 55 -82.27 83.75 -55.58
CA ASN A 55 -82.88 84.51 -54.49
C ASN A 55 -82.41 85.98 -54.49
N THR A 56 -81.15 86.25 -54.87
CA THR A 56 -80.66 87.62 -55.07
C THR A 56 -81.35 88.30 -56.27
N GLY A 57 -81.64 87.56 -57.33
CA GLY A 57 -82.41 88.04 -58.48
C GLY A 57 -83.83 88.43 -58.09
N LEU A 58 -84.51 87.55 -57.35
CA LEU A 58 -85.86 87.78 -56.82
C LEU A 58 -85.89 88.96 -55.84
N GLN A 59 -84.86 89.12 -55.00
CA GLN A 59 -84.74 90.28 -54.11
C GLN A 59 -84.66 91.60 -54.91
N ASN A 60 -83.87 91.61 -55.99
CA ASN A 60 -83.75 92.77 -56.88
C ASN A 60 -85.02 93.05 -57.69
N GLU A 61 -85.86 92.04 -57.96
CA GLU A 61 -87.18 92.23 -58.56
C GLU A 61 -88.20 92.72 -57.53
N LEU A 62 -88.16 92.21 -56.30
CA LEU A 62 -88.98 92.68 -55.19
C LEU A 62 -88.71 94.16 -54.87
N ASP A 63 -87.46 94.60 -54.95
CA ASP A 63 -87.07 96.01 -54.79
C ASP A 63 -87.60 96.92 -55.92
N LYS A 64 -87.96 96.35 -57.08
CA LYS A 64 -88.53 97.08 -58.24
C LYS A 64 -90.06 97.14 -58.23
N VAL A 65 -90.74 96.17 -57.60
CA VAL A 65 -92.20 96.11 -57.56
C VAL A 65 -92.72 96.87 -56.33
N GLY A 66 -93.01 98.15 -56.53
CA GLY A 66 -94.12 98.88 -55.87
C GLY A 66 -94.14 98.93 -54.33
N GLN A 67 -93.86 100.11 -53.79
CA GLN A 67 -94.07 100.47 -52.39
C GLN A 67 -95.56 100.43 -51.99
N ASP A 68 -96.04 99.30 -51.48
CA ASP A 68 -97.26 99.24 -50.66
C ASP A 68 -96.98 98.52 -49.33
N GLY A 69 -97.53 99.09 -48.25
CA GLY A 69 -97.09 98.94 -46.85
C GLY A 69 -96.67 97.54 -46.37
N PRO A 70 -97.46 96.47 -46.59
CA PRO A 70 -97.16 95.14 -46.04
C PRO A 70 -95.86 94.50 -46.56
N THR A 71 -95.53 94.70 -47.85
CA THR A 71 -94.36 94.05 -48.48
C THR A 71 -93.03 94.62 -47.95
N LYS A 72 -93.00 95.93 -47.68
CA LYS A 72 -91.84 96.61 -47.11
C LYS A 72 -91.53 96.15 -45.69
N ASP A 73 -92.57 95.91 -44.90
CA ASP A 73 -92.40 95.43 -43.52
C ASP A 73 -91.99 93.95 -43.48
N MET A 74 -92.49 93.13 -44.41
CA MET A 74 -92.02 91.75 -44.58
C MET A 74 -90.54 91.70 -44.99
N ALA A 75 -90.09 92.55 -45.93
CA ALA A 75 -88.68 92.63 -46.32
C ALA A 75 -87.76 93.03 -45.15
N LYS A 76 -88.18 93.99 -44.31
CA LYS A 76 -87.45 94.35 -43.08
C LYS A 76 -87.39 93.20 -42.08
N LEU A 77 -88.48 92.44 -41.94
CA LEU A 77 -88.54 91.27 -41.04
C LEU A 77 -87.56 90.18 -41.49
N LEU A 78 -87.57 89.84 -42.79
CA LEU A 78 -86.63 88.87 -43.38
C LEU A 78 -85.18 89.31 -43.21
N LYS A 79 -84.89 90.59 -43.44
CA LYS A 79 -83.55 91.14 -43.21
C LYS A 79 -83.08 90.95 -41.76
N ARG A 80 -83.92 91.28 -40.77
CA ARG A 80 -83.61 91.07 -39.34
C ARG A 80 -83.43 89.59 -39.01
N TYR A 81 -84.21 88.72 -39.63
CA TYR A 81 -84.09 87.28 -39.44
C TYR A 81 -82.73 86.76 -39.92
N TYR A 82 -82.29 87.14 -41.13
CA TYR A 82 -80.97 86.76 -41.64
C TYR A 82 -79.82 87.37 -40.81
N GLU A 83 -79.94 88.62 -40.37
CA GLU A 83 -78.95 89.23 -39.45
C GLU A 83 -78.86 88.46 -38.13
N MET A 84 -80.00 87.99 -37.61
CA MET A 84 -80.06 87.18 -36.39
C MET A 84 -79.45 85.78 -36.61
N GLU A 85 -79.73 85.13 -37.75
CA GLU A 85 -79.10 83.85 -38.11
C GLU A 85 -77.57 83.97 -38.22
N ASP A 86 -77.07 85.05 -38.83
CA ASP A 86 -75.63 85.32 -38.93
C ASP A 86 -75.01 85.54 -37.54
N GLN A 87 -75.68 86.29 -36.66
CA GLN A 87 -75.26 86.46 -35.27
C GLN A 87 -75.23 85.12 -34.52
N PHE A 88 -76.25 84.26 -34.68
CA PHE A 88 -76.25 82.92 -34.09
C PHE A 88 -75.15 82.03 -34.66
N ALA A 89 -74.88 82.10 -35.96
CA ALA A 89 -73.80 81.36 -36.58
C ALA A 89 -72.43 81.80 -36.05
N GLN A 90 -72.24 83.10 -35.83
CA GLN A 90 -71.02 83.65 -35.23
C GLN A 90 -70.88 83.24 -33.75
N MET A 91 -71.95 83.38 -32.96
CA MET A 91 -72.00 82.95 -31.56
C MET A 91 -71.70 81.45 -31.43
N LYS A 92 -72.23 80.61 -32.32
CA LYS A 92 -71.95 79.17 -32.35
C LYS A 92 -70.47 78.88 -32.64
N LYS A 93 -69.81 79.66 -33.49
CA LYS A 93 -68.36 79.54 -33.75
C LYS A 93 -67.55 79.95 -32.52
N GLU A 94 -67.92 81.05 -31.87
CA GLU A 94 -67.27 81.54 -30.64
C GLU A 94 -67.40 80.54 -29.50
N ILE A 95 -68.63 80.06 -29.21
CA ILE A 95 -68.86 79.01 -28.19
C ILE A 95 -68.03 77.76 -28.50
N LYS A 96 -67.98 77.32 -29.77
CA LYS A 96 -67.18 76.16 -30.16
C LYS A 96 -65.69 76.38 -29.88
N GLN A 97 -65.18 77.59 -30.17
CA GLN A 97 -63.79 77.93 -29.93
C GLN A 97 -63.48 78.04 -28.43
N ASP A 98 -64.38 78.63 -27.65
CA ASP A 98 -64.24 78.74 -26.19
C ASP A 98 -64.26 77.38 -25.51
N VAL A 99 -65.17 76.48 -25.90
CA VAL A 99 -65.20 75.10 -25.41
C VAL A 99 -63.88 74.39 -25.74
N LYS A 100 -63.36 74.55 -26.96
CA LYS A 100 -62.08 73.95 -27.36
C LYS A 100 -60.93 74.48 -26.51
N ASN A 101 -60.89 75.79 -26.25
CA ASN A 101 -59.85 76.43 -25.44
C ASN A 101 -59.92 75.96 -23.97
N VAL A 102 -61.12 75.93 -23.38
CA VAL A 102 -61.33 75.47 -22.00
C VAL A 102 -60.94 74.00 -21.84
N LEU A 103 -61.29 73.15 -22.82
CA LEU A 103 -60.90 71.73 -22.80
C LEU A 103 -59.38 71.57 -22.90
N ALA A 104 -58.72 72.27 -23.82
CA ALA A 104 -57.26 72.21 -23.96
C ALA A 104 -56.53 72.68 -22.68
N GLU A 105 -57.00 73.75 -22.05
CA GLU A 105 -56.44 74.24 -20.78
C GLU A 105 -56.66 73.24 -19.63
N LYS A 106 -57.84 72.64 -19.53
CA LYS A 106 -58.13 71.61 -18.50
C LYS A 106 -57.32 70.34 -18.71
N GLU A 107 -57.17 69.90 -19.96
CA GLU A 107 -56.35 68.74 -20.32
C GLU A 107 -54.88 69.00 -19.95
N LYS A 108 -54.33 70.15 -20.36
CA LYS A 108 -52.96 70.54 -20.03
C LYS A 108 -52.71 70.56 -18.52
N LYS A 109 -53.62 71.16 -17.73
CA LYS A 109 -53.52 71.18 -16.25
C LYS A 109 -53.57 69.78 -15.65
N THR A 110 -54.50 68.94 -16.12
CA THR A 110 -54.63 67.56 -15.66
C THR A 110 -53.36 66.76 -15.96
N VAL A 111 -52.83 66.84 -17.19
CA VAL A 111 -51.60 66.16 -17.60
C VAL A 111 -50.41 66.62 -16.74
N GLN A 112 -50.26 67.93 -16.52
CA GLN A 112 -49.19 68.46 -15.68
C GLN A 112 -49.28 67.96 -14.23
N GLN A 113 -50.48 67.92 -13.64
CA GLN A 113 -50.70 67.41 -12.28
C GLN A 113 -50.37 65.91 -12.19
N VAL A 114 -50.87 65.10 -13.13
CA VAL A 114 -50.60 63.66 -13.18
C VAL A 114 -49.10 63.40 -13.33
N GLN A 115 -48.43 64.10 -14.26
CA GLN A 115 -46.99 63.96 -14.45
C GLN A 115 -46.21 64.36 -13.19
N GLY A 116 -46.61 65.44 -12.52
CA GLY A 116 -46.01 65.85 -11.25
C GLY A 116 -46.12 64.77 -10.17
N HIS A 117 -47.32 64.21 -9.97
CA HIS A 117 -47.54 63.12 -9.02
C HIS A 117 -46.77 61.85 -9.38
N LEU A 118 -46.68 61.48 -10.65
CA LEU A 118 -45.90 60.32 -11.09
C LEU A 118 -44.40 60.50 -10.78
N VAL A 119 -43.84 61.68 -11.05
CA VAL A 119 -42.43 61.98 -10.73
C VAL A 119 -42.19 61.95 -9.21
N GLU A 120 -43.08 62.55 -8.42
CA GLU A 120 -42.97 62.55 -6.97
C GLU A 120 -43.07 61.13 -6.38
N ASN A 121 -44.04 60.35 -6.83
CA ASN A 121 -44.22 58.96 -6.41
C ASN A 121 -43.04 58.10 -6.83
N GLY A 122 -42.49 58.30 -8.04
CA GLY A 122 -41.28 57.64 -8.50
C GLY A 122 -40.09 57.90 -7.57
N LYS A 123 -39.85 59.15 -7.19
CA LYS A 123 -38.79 59.53 -6.23
C LYS A 123 -39.00 58.92 -4.85
N LYS A 124 -40.24 58.92 -4.33
CA LYS A 124 -40.56 58.31 -3.03
C LYS A 124 -40.33 56.79 -3.05
N MET A 125 -40.75 56.12 -4.12
CA MET A 125 -40.56 54.69 -4.31
C MET A 125 -39.07 54.35 -4.42
N GLN A 126 -38.30 55.11 -5.21
CA GLN A 126 -36.86 54.94 -5.32
C GLN A 126 -36.18 55.03 -3.94
N LYS A 127 -36.44 56.10 -3.19
CA LYS A 127 -35.88 56.29 -1.83
C LYS A 127 -36.25 55.15 -0.88
N HIS A 128 -37.48 54.64 -0.96
CA HIS A 128 -37.93 53.52 -0.14
C HIS A 128 -37.21 52.22 -0.50
N VAL A 129 -37.03 51.95 -1.80
CA VAL A 129 -36.30 50.77 -2.29
C VAL A 129 -34.83 50.84 -1.89
N GLU A 130 -34.15 51.97 -2.10
CA GLU A 130 -32.76 52.17 -1.70
C GLU A 130 -32.57 51.94 -0.19
N LYS A 131 -33.47 52.48 0.64
CA LYS A 131 -33.44 52.26 2.09
C LYS A 131 -33.57 50.77 2.44
N ARG A 132 -34.57 50.09 1.88
CA ARG A 132 -34.80 48.66 2.16
C ARG A 132 -33.64 47.77 1.68
N LEU A 133 -33.04 48.10 0.54
CA LEU A 133 -31.88 47.38 0.02
C LEU A 133 -30.67 47.57 0.95
N GLY A 134 -30.38 48.79 1.38
CA GLY A 134 -29.29 49.05 2.34
C GLY A 134 -29.50 48.36 3.69
N GLU A 135 -30.73 48.34 4.22
CA GLU A 135 -31.04 47.58 5.45
C GLU A 135 -30.84 46.07 5.26
N THR A 136 -31.23 45.53 4.11
CA THR A 136 -31.07 44.10 3.79
C THR A 136 -29.59 43.74 3.62
N GLU A 137 -28.82 44.57 2.91
CA GLU A 137 -27.38 44.40 2.71
C GLU A 137 -26.63 44.42 4.04
N ASN A 138 -26.90 45.40 4.90
CA ASN A 138 -26.31 45.47 6.24
C ASN A 138 -26.65 44.24 7.09
N HIS A 139 -27.90 43.76 7.03
CA HIS A 139 -28.30 42.57 7.78
C HIS A 139 -27.57 41.31 7.29
N VAL A 140 -27.48 41.12 5.97
CA VAL A 140 -26.74 40.00 5.36
C VAL A 140 -25.26 40.09 5.73
N GLN A 141 -24.65 41.27 5.65
CA GLN A 141 -23.26 41.48 6.02
C GLN A 141 -23.00 41.10 7.48
N GLN A 142 -23.82 41.59 8.42
CA GLN A 142 -23.70 41.24 9.84
C GLN A 142 -23.86 39.74 10.09
N GLN A 143 -24.79 39.09 9.39
CA GLN A 143 -25.00 37.65 9.52
C GLN A 143 -23.78 36.86 9.03
N VAL A 144 -23.21 37.25 7.89
CA VAL A 144 -22.01 36.63 7.31
C VAL A 144 -20.81 36.82 8.22
N GLU A 145 -20.55 38.04 8.69
CA GLU A 145 -19.44 38.34 9.61
C GLU A 145 -19.55 37.53 10.90
N LYS A 146 -20.76 37.44 11.47
CA LYS A 146 -21.01 36.62 12.66
C LYS A 146 -20.73 35.13 12.41
N SER A 147 -21.27 34.58 11.32
CA SER A 147 -21.06 33.15 11.00
C SER A 147 -19.60 32.83 10.68
N LEU A 148 -18.86 33.76 10.05
CA LEU A 148 -17.43 33.59 9.82
C LEU A 148 -16.64 33.59 11.12
N GLY A 149 -16.93 34.53 12.04
CA GLY A 149 -16.28 34.58 13.35
C GLY A 149 -16.54 33.32 14.18
N GLU A 150 -17.79 32.85 14.25
CA GLU A 150 -18.14 31.60 14.94
C GLU A 150 -17.42 30.38 14.35
N ASN A 151 -17.26 30.33 13.03
CA ASN A 151 -16.56 29.24 12.35
C ASN A 151 -15.03 29.32 12.55
N GLU A 152 -14.46 30.52 12.56
CA GLU A 152 -13.05 30.75 12.87
C GLU A 152 -12.71 30.29 14.30
N ASP A 153 -13.49 30.71 15.29
CA ASP A 153 -13.35 30.29 16.69
C ASP A 153 -13.46 28.75 16.82
N HIS A 154 -14.42 28.14 16.11
CA HIS A 154 -14.60 26.70 16.14
C HIS A 154 -13.39 25.94 15.57
N VAL A 155 -12.89 26.38 14.41
CA VAL A 155 -11.70 25.78 13.77
C VAL A 155 -10.47 25.97 14.64
N GLN A 156 -10.28 27.16 15.22
CA GLN A 156 -9.16 27.43 16.11
C GLN A 156 -9.18 26.48 17.31
N LYS A 157 -10.33 26.33 17.97
CA LYS A 157 -10.48 25.43 19.11
C LYS A 157 -10.18 23.97 18.75
N GLN A 158 -10.69 23.49 17.62
CA GLN A 158 -10.39 22.13 17.15
C GLN A 158 -8.89 21.91 16.88
N LEU A 159 -8.21 22.91 16.32
CA LEU A 159 -6.77 22.84 16.07
C LEU A 159 -5.97 22.81 17.37
N GLU A 160 -6.31 23.66 18.35
CA GLU A 160 -5.67 23.67 19.67
C GLU A 160 -5.83 22.34 20.41
N GLU A 161 -7.02 21.74 20.37
CA GLU A 161 -7.29 20.42 20.95
C GLU A 161 -6.44 19.32 20.30
N ARG A 162 -6.38 19.30 18.95
CA ARG A 162 -5.58 18.32 18.21
C ARG A 162 -4.08 18.49 18.43
N LEU A 163 -3.59 19.72 18.51
CA LEU A 163 -2.19 20.01 18.79
C LEU A 163 -1.81 19.53 20.19
N THR A 164 -2.65 19.79 21.19
CA THR A 164 -2.45 19.34 22.57
C THR A 164 -2.41 17.81 22.66
N GLU A 165 -3.31 17.13 21.95
CA GLU A 165 -3.32 15.66 21.90
C GLU A 165 -2.08 15.09 21.23
N ASN A 166 -1.66 15.66 20.09
CA ASN A 166 -0.42 15.26 19.42
C ASN A 166 0.81 15.48 20.32
N GLU A 167 0.85 16.59 21.07
CA GLU A 167 1.95 16.87 21.99
C GLU A 167 2.05 15.80 23.09
N LYS A 168 0.92 15.38 23.68
CA LYS A 168 0.90 14.29 24.67
C LYS A 168 1.40 12.97 24.08
N GLN A 169 0.99 12.64 22.86
CA GLN A 169 1.44 11.42 22.18
C GLN A 169 2.94 11.44 21.92
N ILE A 170 3.49 12.59 21.48
CA ILE A 170 4.94 12.76 21.30
C ILE A 170 5.68 12.60 22.63
N GLN A 171 5.21 13.25 23.70
CA GLN A 171 5.81 13.11 25.04
C GLN A 171 5.79 11.65 25.53
N GLN A 172 4.71 10.92 25.27
CA GLN A 172 4.62 9.50 25.62
C GLN A 172 5.63 8.64 24.84
N LEU A 173 5.80 8.91 23.54
CA LEU A 173 6.78 8.20 22.71
C LEU A 173 8.22 8.48 23.14
N LEU A 174 8.55 9.74 23.44
CA LEU A 174 9.87 10.10 23.97
C LEU A 174 10.15 9.39 25.30
N GLY A 175 9.16 9.35 26.21
CA GLY A 175 9.29 8.62 27.47
C GLY A 175 9.40 7.09 27.30
N MET A 176 8.91 6.51 26.19
CA MET A 176 9.18 5.11 25.86
C MET A 176 10.62 4.89 25.39
N GLU A 177 11.14 5.80 24.58
CA GLU A 177 12.51 5.74 24.08
C GLU A 177 13.54 5.80 25.23
N GLU A 178 13.33 6.70 26.19
CA GLU A 178 14.16 6.77 27.41
C GLU A 178 14.17 5.44 28.20
N ARG A 179 13.00 4.82 28.39
CA ARG A 179 12.92 3.51 29.08
C ARG A 179 13.60 2.39 28.30
N ILE A 180 13.57 2.43 26.97
CA ILE A 180 14.28 1.46 26.13
C ILE A 180 15.79 1.62 26.31
N VAL A 181 16.29 2.86 26.32
CA VAL A 181 17.72 3.15 26.58
C VAL A 181 18.13 2.63 27.96
N GLU A 182 17.35 2.93 29.00
CA GLU A 182 17.62 2.45 30.37
C GLU A 182 17.63 0.92 30.46
N HIS A 183 16.64 0.24 29.87
CA HIS A 183 16.61 -1.22 29.84
C HIS A 183 17.78 -1.82 29.07
N ASN A 184 18.16 -1.24 27.93
CA ASN A 184 19.31 -1.72 27.16
C ASN A 184 20.60 -1.61 27.97
N GLN A 185 20.80 -0.49 28.68
CA GLN A 185 21.95 -0.31 29.56
C GLN A 185 21.97 -1.36 30.68
N LYS A 186 20.82 -1.59 31.33
CA LYS A 186 20.71 -2.60 32.40
C LYS A 186 20.97 -4.03 31.91
N ILE A 187 20.47 -4.39 30.72
CA ILE A 187 20.76 -5.68 30.10
C ILE A 187 22.25 -5.83 29.83
N GLN A 188 22.91 -4.75 29.38
CA GLN A 188 24.33 -4.76 29.09
C GLN A 188 25.17 -4.92 30.36
N GLU A 189 24.85 -4.21 31.44
CA GLU A 189 25.46 -4.39 32.76
C GLU A 189 25.31 -5.83 33.26
N GLN A 190 24.10 -6.41 33.17
CA GLN A 190 23.86 -7.80 33.57
C GLN A 190 24.63 -8.83 32.73
N LEU A 191 24.83 -8.56 31.44
CA LEU A 191 25.63 -9.41 30.56
C LEU A 191 27.11 -9.33 30.92
N ASP A 192 27.63 -8.14 31.18
CA ASP A 192 29.02 -7.93 31.57
C ASP A 192 29.33 -8.65 32.90
N ASP A 193 28.45 -8.51 33.90
CA ASP A 193 28.58 -9.21 35.19
C ASP A 193 28.57 -10.74 35.01
N CYS A 194 27.61 -11.27 34.23
CA CYS A 194 27.50 -12.70 33.97
C CYS A 194 28.72 -13.27 33.22
N LEU A 195 29.26 -12.51 32.25
CA LEU A 195 30.47 -12.89 31.55
C LEU A 195 31.68 -12.88 32.48
N GLU A 196 31.79 -11.91 33.37
CA GLU A 196 32.88 -11.87 34.36
C GLU A 196 32.82 -13.07 35.31
N ASP A 197 31.63 -13.41 35.82
CA ASP A 197 31.43 -14.57 36.69
C ASP A 197 31.76 -15.88 35.97
N ASN A 198 31.28 -16.08 34.74
CA ASN A 198 31.62 -17.25 33.94
C ASN A 198 33.13 -17.38 33.68
N VAL A 199 33.82 -16.26 33.45
CA VAL A 199 35.29 -16.26 33.29
C VAL A 199 35.97 -16.70 34.58
N LYS A 200 35.51 -16.24 35.75
CA LYS A 200 36.05 -16.68 37.05
C LYS A 200 35.83 -18.17 37.26
N GLU A 201 34.60 -18.67 37.06
CA GLU A 201 34.28 -20.10 37.20
C GLU A 201 35.13 -20.97 36.24
N MET A 202 35.32 -20.52 34.99
CA MET A 202 36.18 -21.21 34.04
C MET A 202 37.64 -21.26 34.50
N GLN A 203 38.17 -20.17 35.06
CA GLN A 203 39.53 -20.12 35.58
C GLN A 203 39.70 -21.01 36.82
N GLU A 204 38.69 -21.10 37.68
CA GLU A 204 38.69 -22.01 38.83
C GLU A 204 38.66 -23.47 38.38
N HIS A 205 37.74 -23.81 37.48
CA HIS A 205 37.68 -25.15 36.88
C HIS A 205 38.98 -25.53 36.16
N GLU A 206 39.62 -24.58 35.45
CA GLU A 206 40.93 -24.82 34.81
C GLU A 206 42.00 -25.19 35.84
N LYS A 207 42.05 -24.50 36.99
CA LYS A 207 42.98 -24.82 38.08
C LYS A 207 42.69 -26.19 38.70
N GLU A 208 41.42 -26.53 38.92
CA GLU A 208 41.01 -27.82 39.47
C GLU A 208 41.44 -28.97 38.53
N VAL A 209 41.15 -28.85 37.24
CA VAL A 209 41.58 -29.83 36.23
C VAL A 209 43.10 -29.93 36.17
N GLN A 210 43.82 -28.81 36.20
CA GLN A 210 45.27 -28.80 36.18
C GLN A 210 45.86 -29.51 37.41
N GLN A 211 45.25 -29.31 38.58
CA GLN A 211 45.64 -30.02 39.81
C GLN A 211 45.39 -31.53 39.67
N GLU A 212 44.20 -31.95 39.24
CA GLU A 212 43.87 -33.36 39.05
C GLU A 212 44.82 -34.04 38.06
N VAL A 213 45.14 -33.37 36.95
CA VAL A 213 46.12 -33.87 35.96
C VAL A 213 47.50 -34.05 36.59
N ASN A 214 47.97 -33.09 37.38
CA ASN A 214 49.26 -33.18 38.06
C ASN A 214 49.28 -34.34 39.08
N GLU A 215 48.25 -34.48 39.90
CA GLU A 215 48.12 -35.57 40.88
C GLU A 215 48.13 -36.95 40.20
N ARG A 216 47.38 -37.11 39.09
CA ARG A 216 47.36 -38.34 38.30
C ARG A 216 48.70 -38.62 37.63
N LEU A 217 49.44 -37.60 37.20
CA LEU A 217 50.78 -37.76 36.66
C LEU A 217 51.76 -38.27 37.73
N GLU A 218 51.75 -37.68 38.93
CA GLU A 218 52.58 -38.15 40.06
C GLU A 218 52.24 -39.58 40.48
N GLU A 219 50.95 -39.94 40.54
CA GLU A 219 50.52 -41.29 40.86
C GLU A 219 51.00 -42.30 39.79
N ASN A 220 50.87 -41.94 38.52
CA ASN A 220 51.35 -42.77 37.41
C ASN A 220 52.87 -42.90 37.42
N GLU A 221 53.62 -41.84 37.73
CA GLU A 221 55.07 -41.87 37.84
C GLU A 221 55.52 -42.84 38.96
N LYS A 222 54.88 -42.80 40.13
CA LYS A 222 55.13 -43.77 41.22
C LYS A 222 54.84 -45.20 40.78
N LYS A 223 53.69 -45.46 40.15
CA LYS A 223 53.33 -46.80 39.65
C LYS A 223 54.33 -47.33 38.63
N VAL A 224 54.81 -46.48 37.72
CA VAL A 224 55.83 -46.83 36.73
C VAL A 224 57.16 -47.14 37.42
N GLN A 225 57.55 -46.35 38.42
CA GLN A 225 58.76 -46.60 39.19
C GLN A 225 58.69 -47.93 39.98
N GLU A 226 57.59 -48.20 40.65
CA GLU A 226 57.35 -49.49 41.34
C GLU A 226 57.39 -50.68 40.38
N GLN A 227 56.79 -50.54 39.20
CA GLN A 227 56.89 -51.56 38.14
C GLN A 227 58.33 -51.75 37.67
N ALA A 228 59.09 -50.67 37.47
CA ALA A 228 60.49 -50.75 37.09
C ALA A 228 61.35 -51.46 38.15
N ASP A 229 61.14 -51.15 39.44
CA ASP A 229 61.83 -51.78 40.56
C ASP A 229 61.48 -53.28 40.68
N SER A 230 60.21 -53.63 40.49
CA SER A 230 59.73 -55.02 40.46
C SER A 230 60.34 -55.82 39.31
N ILE A 231 60.45 -55.22 38.13
CA ILE A 231 61.11 -55.82 36.96
C ILE A 231 62.61 -56.02 37.25
N LEU A 232 63.29 -55.05 37.86
CA LEU A 232 64.70 -55.15 38.25
C LEU A 232 64.95 -56.26 39.28
N ALA A 233 64.07 -56.39 40.29
CA ALA A 233 64.14 -57.44 41.29
C ALA A 233 63.93 -58.83 40.65
N SER A 234 62.92 -58.95 39.79
CA SER A 234 62.63 -60.17 39.03
C SER A 234 63.78 -60.56 38.11
N ALA A 235 64.39 -59.60 37.40
CA ALA A 235 65.59 -59.80 36.58
C ALA A 235 66.78 -60.29 37.40
N SER A 236 66.97 -59.75 38.62
CA SER A 236 68.02 -60.18 39.55
C SER A 236 67.81 -61.62 40.04
N LEU A 237 66.57 -62.00 40.40
CA LEU A 237 66.22 -63.36 40.78
C LEU A 237 66.42 -64.34 39.62
N MET A 238 66.00 -63.99 38.41
CA MET A 238 66.24 -64.80 37.22
C MET A 238 67.74 -64.99 36.96
N LYS A 239 68.56 -63.93 37.12
CA LYS A 239 70.01 -64.03 37.02
C LYS A 239 70.60 -64.99 38.07
N GLN A 240 70.12 -64.93 39.31
CA GLN A 240 70.56 -65.84 40.38
C GLN A 240 70.12 -67.28 40.14
N ALA A 241 68.87 -67.50 39.70
CA ALA A 241 68.35 -68.81 39.33
C ALA A 241 69.12 -69.40 38.14
N ALA A 242 69.46 -68.58 37.14
CA ALA A 242 70.31 -68.98 36.02
C ALA A 242 71.70 -69.40 36.49
N HIS A 243 72.35 -68.65 37.40
CA HIS A 243 73.62 -69.06 38.01
C HIS A 243 73.51 -70.35 38.82
N LYS A 244 72.47 -70.50 39.64
CA LYS A 244 72.25 -71.72 40.43
C LYS A 244 71.95 -72.94 39.55
N ALA A 245 71.20 -72.76 38.46
CA ALA A 245 70.98 -73.80 37.46
C ALA A 245 72.30 -74.19 36.77
N LEU A 246 73.14 -73.20 36.41
CA LEU A 246 74.47 -73.43 35.87
C LEU A 246 75.37 -74.21 36.86
N ASP A 247 75.37 -73.85 38.14
CA ASP A 247 76.12 -74.53 39.20
C ASP A 247 75.59 -75.95 39.46
N THR A 248 74.26 -76.13 39.50
CA THR A 248 73.64 -77.45 39.70
C THR A 248 73.89 -78.36 38.50
N HIS A 249 73.91 -77.81 37.27
CA HIS A 249 74.35 -78.55 36.09
C HIS A 249 75.84 -78.89 36.16
N THR A 250 76.67 -78.00 36.70
CA THR A 250 78.11 -78.25 36.90
C THR A 250 78.36 -79.35 37.94
N ILE A 251 77.56 -79.40 39.02
CA ILE A 251 77.61 -80.46 40.05
C ILE A 251 77.02 -81.78 39.54
N LEU A 252 75.88 -81.77 38.84
CA LEU A 252 75.31 -82.97 38.23
C LEU A 252 76.21 -83.55 37.13
N LEU A 253 76.92 -82.71 36.39
CA LEU A 253 77.98 -83.15 35.46
C LEU A 253 79.24 -83.62 36.21
N GLY A 254 79.51 -83.11 37.42
CA GLY A 254 80.59 -83.58 38.29
C GLY A 254 80.31 -84.93 38.98
N GLU A 255 79.07 -85.19 39.40
CA GLU A 255 78.67 -86.43 40.10
C GLU A 255 78.26 -87.56 39.14
N ALA A 256 77.68 -87.25 37.98
CA ALA A 256 77.30 -88.27 37.00
C ALA A 256 78.48 -88.87 36.21
N ILE A 257 79.71 -88.36 36.37
CA ILE A 257 80.89 -88.85 35.64
C ILE A 257 81.66 -89.95 36.41
N ASN A 258 81.40 -90.21 37.70
CA ASN A 258 82.27 -91.11 38.48
C ASN A 258 81.67 -92.43 38.99
N LYS A 259 80.39 -92.76 38.71
CA LYS A 259 79.85 -94.11 39.01
C LYS A 259 78.77 -94.53 38.04
N GLN A 260 79.12 -94.72 36.77
CA GLN A 260 78.66 -95.83 35.92
C GLN A 260 79.24 -95.63 34.51
N GLY A 261 80.30 -96.38 34.24
CA GLY A 261 80.81 -96.54 32.90
C GLY A 261 79.74 -97.22 32.03
N TYR A 262 79.48 -96.57 30.89
CA TYR A 262 78.98 -97.12 29.65
C TYR A 262 77.54 -97.69 29.62
N PHE A 263 76.81 -97.23 28.59
CA PHE A 263 75.53 -97.73 28.07
C PHE A 263 74.22 -97.25 28.73
N THR A 264 73.90 -95.96 28.59
CA THR A 264 72.48 -95.52 28.51
C THR A 264 72.30 -94.36 27.52
N ARG A 265 72.86 -94.48 26.31
CA ARG A 265 72.82 -93.40 25.29
C ARG A 265 71.84 -93.62 24.13
N MET A 266 70.91 -94.58 24.19
CA MET A 266 69.97 -94.80 23.07
C MET A 266 68.47 -94.74 23.41
N ILE A 267 68.07 -94.89 24.68
CA ILE A 267 66.64 -94.86 25.05
C ILE A 267 66.06 -93.44 25.04
N ASN A 268 66.85 -92.42 25.40
CA ASN A 268 66.38 -91.03 25.39
C ASN A 268 66.43 -90.34 24.02
N PHE A 269 67.25 -90.80 23.07
CA PHE A 269 67.27 -90.19 21.73
C PHE A 269 65.97 -90.49 20.97
N LYS A 270 65.43 -91.71 21.13
CA LYS A 270 64.12 -92.08 20.57
C LYS A 270 62.99 -91.21 21.13
N ASN A 271 62.96 -90.98 22.44
CA ASN A 271 61.93 -90.14 23.07
C ASN A 271 62.12 -88.65 22.79
N LEU A 272 63.36 -88.17 22.62
CA LEU A 272 63.65 -86.78 22.25
C LEU A 272 63.25 -86.49 20.80
N ILE A 273 63.58 -87.36 19.85
CA ILE A 273 63.14 -87.18 18.46
C ILE A 273 61.62 -87.31 18.34
N LYS A 274 61.00 -88.20 19.12
CA LYS A 274 59.53 -88.31 19.18
C LYS A 274 58.88 -87.09 19.83
N SER A 275 59.44 -86.53 20.91
CA SER A 275 58.83 -85.39 21.62
C SER A 275 59.03 -84.06 20.90
N VAL A 276 60.18 -83.86 20.25
CA VAL A 276 60.45 -82.60 19.55
C VAL A 276 59.87 -82.64 18.13
N TRP A 277 59.91 -83.77 17.41
CA TRP A 277 59.53 -83.83 15.98
C TRP A 277 58.51 -84.91 15.60
N GLY A 278 58.00 -85.72 16.52
CA GLY A 278 56.91 -86.66 16.26
C GLY A 278 57.25 -87.95 15.50
N LEU A 279 58.54 -88.29 15.31
CA LEU A 279 58.97 -89.48 14.55
C LEU A 279 59.18 -90.70 15.47
N ASP A 280 58.61 -91.87 15.12
CA ASP A 280 58.78 -93.13 15.87
C ASP A 280 59.76 -94.09 15.17
N LEU A 281 60.88 -94.37 15.82
CA LEU A 281 61.94 -95.25 15.30
C LEU A 281 61.83 -96.64 15.93
N GLN A 282 61.71 -97.70 15.11
CA GLN A 282 61.66 -99.10 15.57
C GLN A 282 62.98 -99.81 15.32
N LEU A 283 63.55 -100.45 16.35
CA LEU A 283 64.78 -101.23 16.25
C LEU A 283 64.50 -102.51 15.45
N HIS A 284 65.18 -102.72 14.33
CA HIS A 284 64.86 -103.81 13.40
C HIS A 284 65.58 -105.12 13.76
N ASN A 285 66.76 -105.07 14.39
CA ASN A 285 67.48 -106.27 14.79
C ASN A 285 68.49 -105.97 15.91
N LEU A 286 68.55 -106.80 16.94
CA LEU A 286 69.41 -106.59 18.13
C LEU A 286 70.91 -106.77 17.81
N ASP A 287 71.24 -107.56 16.80
CA ASP A 287 72.64 -107.86 16.46
C ASP A 287 73.28 -106.86 15.48
N SER A 288 72.52 -105.93 14.89
CA SER A 288 73.05 -104.93 13.94
C SER A 288 72.77 -103.47 14.29
N TYR A 289 72.18 -103.19 15.46
CA TYR A 289 71.88 -101.84 15.96
C TYR A 289 71.24 -100.87 14.94
N SER A 290 70.43 -101.40 14.02
CA SER A 290 69.82 -100.59 12.97
C SER A 290 68.33 -100.31 13.23
N TYR A 291 67.92 -99.09 12.91
CA TYR A 291 66.57 -98.59 13.15
C TYR A 291 65.81 -98.45 11.82
N LYS A 292 64.57 -98.95 11.78
CA LYS A 292 63.60 -98.65 10.73
C LYS A 292 62.67 -97.53 11.20
N ILE A 293 62.47 -96.53 10.35
CA ILE A 293 61.46 -95.49 10.58
C ILE A 293 60.11 -96.09 10.19
N ASN A 294 59.32 -96.54 11.16
CA ASN A 294 57.98 -97.06 10.90
C ASN A 294 56.96 -95.95 11.19
N GLY A 295 56.76 -95.10 10.18
CA GLY A 295 55.71 -94.07 10.12
C GLY A 295 55.13 -93.94 8.71
N PHE A 296 55.19 -95.00 7.90
CA PHE A 296 54.75 -95.02 6.50
C PHE A 296 53.40 -95.75 6.39
N ASN A 297 52.29 -95.03 6.62
CA ASN A 297 51.01 -95.23 5.94
C ASN A 297 50.02 -94.08 6.25
N SER A 298 49.69 -93.31 5.19
CA SER A 298 48.50 -92.46 4.95
C SER A 298 48.19 -91.35 5.98
N ILE A 299 48.32 -90.04 5.75
CA ILE A 299 48.22 -89.15 4.57
C ILE A 299 49.07 -87.89 4.85
N GLY A 300 49.92 -87.43 3.91
CA GLY A 300 50.20 -85.98 3.80
C GLY A 300 51.63 -85.45 3.58
N TYR A 301 52.71 -86.20 3.81
CA TYR A 301 54.07 -85.71 3.48
C TYR A 301 54.71 -86.60 2.41
N ASN A 302 54.76 -86.05 1.20
CA ASN A 302 55.37 -86.65 0.02
C ASN A 302 56.89 -86.43 0.08
N THR A 303 57.67 -87.49 0.32
CA THR A 303 59.14 -87.46 0.16
C THR A 303 59.54 -88.49 -0.88
N ASP A 304 59.56 -88.07 -2.14
CA ASP A 304 59.94 -88.87 -3.31
C ASP A 304 61.46 -89.03 -3.49
N HIS A 305 62.25 -88.95 -2.41
CA HIS A 305 63.70 -89.15 -2.46
C HIS A 305 64.16 -90.28 -1.54
N TYR A 306 64.06 -91.50 -2.09
CA TYR A 306 65.06 -92.57 -2.02
C TYR A 306 65.94 -92.66 -0.76
N TRP A 307 65.38 -93.14 0.36
CA TRP A 307 66.19 -93.79 1.39
C TRP A 307 66.29 -95.29 1.08
N ARG A 308 67.19 -95.65 0.15
CA ARG A 308 67.56 -97.06 -0.09
C ARG A 308 68.27 -97.62 1.14
N ASN A 309 67.59 -98.52 1.86
CA ASN A 309 68.05 -99.74 2.53
C ASN A 309 69.55 -99.90 2.90
N HIS A 310 70.23 -98.86 3.38
CA HIS A 310 71.59 -98.94 3.89
C HIS A 310 71.57 -98.49 5.35
N HIS A 311 72.05 -99.37 6.22
CA HIS A 311 72.15 -99.16 7.65
C HIS A 311 73.07 -97.96 7.90
N LEU A 312 72.52 -96.90 8.49
CA LEU A 312 73.27 -95.68 8.76
C LEU A 312 73.83 -95.74 10.18
N GLU A 313 75.15 -95.82 10.30
CA GLU A 313 75.84 -95.49 11.54
C GLU A 313 75.94 -93.97 11.65
N PHE A 314 75.26 -93.40 12.64
CA PHE A 314 75.26 -91.96 12.84
C PHE A 314 76.38 -91.57 13.79
N ARG A 315 77.39 -90.83 13.31
CA ARG A 315 78.38 -90.18 14.18
C ARG A 315 77.92 -88.82 14.68
N ARG A 316 77.33 -88.00 13.78
CA ARG A 316 76.80 -86.69 14.13
C ARG A 316 75.68 -86.24 13.18
N ILE A 317 74.58 -85.77 13.77
CA ILE A 317 73.51 -85.10 13.05
C ILE A 317 73.59 -83.62 13.38
N THR A 318 73.64 -82.76 12.35
CA THR A 318 73.58 -81.30 12.51
C THR A 318 72.28 -80.79 11.88
N ILE A 319 71.59 -79.93 12.62
CA ILE A 319 70.31 -79.36 12.19
C ILE A 319 70.43 -77.87 12.29
N THR A 320 70.27 -77.23 11.16
CA THR A 320 70.35 -75.79 11.05
C THR A 320 68.94 -75.28 10.73
N PRO A 321 68.44 -74.28 11.47
CA PRO A 321 67.25 -73.54 11.05
C PRO A 321 67.50 -73.00 9.65
N ASP A 322 66.56 -73.22 8.74
CA ASP A 322 66.57 -72.65 7.39
C ASP A 322 65.51 -71.54 7.35
N ASP A 323 65.77 -70.46 6.63
CA ASP A 323 65.02 -69.19 6.72
C ASP A 323 63.55 -69.31 6.26
N ASN A 324 63.15 -70.46 5.70
CA ASN A 324 61.81 -70.74 5.21
C ASN A 324 60.95 -71.61 6.14
N SER A 325 61.16 -71.55 7.46
CA SER A 325 60.38 -72.27 8.48
C SER A 325 60.47 -73.81 8.42
N TYR A 326 61.51 -74.34 7.75
CA TYR A 326 61.86 -75.76 7.80
C TYR A 326 63.26 -75.92 8.41
N HIS A 327 63.60 -77.14 8.81
CA HIS A 327 64.92 -77.43 9.38
C HIS A 327 65.70 -78.33 8.42
N LYS A 328 66.92 -77.91 8.06
CA LYS A 328 67.78 -78.67 7.16
C LYS A 328 68.66 -79.60 7.97
N MET A 329 68.47 -80.90 7.77
CA MET A 329 69.16 -81.94 8.52
C MET A 329 70.30 -82.50 7.67
N SER A 330 71.53 -82.37 8.15
CA SER A 330 72.73 -82.90 7.49
C SER A 330 73.44 -83.90 8.40
N CYS A 331 73.71 -85.10 7.86
CA CYS A 331 74.43 -86.15 8.55
C CYS A 331 75.84 -86.27 7.97
N ASN A 332 76.85 -86.22 8.83
CA ASN A 332 78.20 -86.59 8.47
C ASN A 332 78.49 -88.00 9.01
N HIS A 333 79.03 -88.84 8.13
CA HIS A 333 79.44 -90.21 8.43
C HIS A 333 80.68 -90.25 9.33
#